data_AF-A0A4U1J9N0-F1
#
_entry.id   AF-A0A4U1J9N0-F1
#
_cell.length_a   1.000
_cell.length_b   1.000
_cell.length_c   1.000
_cell.angle_alpha   90.00
_cell.angle_beta   90.00
_cell.angle_gamma   90.00
#
_symmetry.space_group_name_H-M   'P 1'
#
loop_
_entity.id
_entity.type
_entity.pdbx_description
1 polymer ?
#
loop_
_entity_poly.entity_id
_entity_poly.type
_entity_poly.pdbx_seq_one_letter_code
_entity_poly.pdbx_strand_id
1 'polypeptide(L)'
;MDKDTAEQLLVRARGCIDLFNEMVEIAQSRCDKGEERVVRHAVGYALSELLDRLVVPIFSDNPDLIPEGLDYGPLDGPKFSELATKMNQQPPPSETRKKP
;
A
#
# COMPACT_ATOMS: atom_id res chain seq x y z
N MET A 1 -10.73 14.99 -1.86
CA MET A 1 -10.69 14.94 -3.35
C MET A 1 -12.11 15.01 -3.87
N ASP A 2 -12.40 15.56 -5.06
CA ASP A 2 -13.75 15.46 -5.63
C ASP A 2 -14.03 14.04 -6.18
N LYS A 3 -15.30 13.66 -6.21
CA LYS A 3 -15.73 12.30 -6.52
C LYS A 3 -15.37 11.88 -7.96
N ASP A 4 -15.55 12.78 -8.94
CA ASP A 4 -15.22 12.50 -10.34
C ASP A 4 -13.73 12.20 -10.52
N THR A 5 -12.87 12.98 -9.85
CA THR A 5 -11.42 12.74 -9.84
C THR A 5 -11.08 11.41 -9.15
N ALA A 6 -11.74 11.09 -8.03
CA ALA A 6 -11.55 9.82 -7.33
C ALA A 6 -11.92 8.61 -8.20
N GLU A 7 -13.06 8.65 -8.88
CA GLU A 7 -13.50 7.60 -9.80
C GLU A 7 -12.51 7.41 -10.97
N GLN A 8 -12.04 8.49 -11.58
CA GLN A 8 -11.04 8.42 -12.65
C GLN A 8 -9.72 7.80 -12.17
N LEU A 9 -9.28 8.12 -10.95
CA LEU A 9 -8.08 7.54 -10.37
C LEU A 9 -8.25 6.05 -10.07
N LEU A 10 -9.43 5.62 -9.60
CA LEU A 10 -9.72 4.19 -9.41
C LEU A 10 -9.74 3.42 -10.73
N VAL A 11 -10.29 3.99 -11.81
CA VAL A 11 -10.24 3.39 -13.16
C VAL A 11 -8.79 3.21 -13.62
N ARG A 12 -7.93 4.23 -13.40
CA ARG A 12 -6.50 4.13 -13.74
C ARG A 12 -5.76 3.13 -12.87
N ALA A 13 -6.04 3.10 -11.56
CA ALA A 13 -5.47 2.13 -10.64
C ALA A 13 -5.80 0.70 -11.06
N ARG A 14 -7.05 0.45 -11.51
CA ARG A 14 -7.44 -0.83 -12.08
C ARG A 14 -6.63 -1.19 -13.31
N GLY A 15 -6.42 -0.24 -14.24
CA GLY A 15 -5.55 -0.46 -15.40
C GLY A 15 -4.11 -0.81 -15.01
N CYS A 16 -3.55 -0.21 -13.96
CA CYS A 16 -2.22 -0.58 -13.44
C CYS A 16 -2.21 -2.01 -12.90
N ILE A 17 -3.25 -2.43 -12.18
CA ILE A 17 -3.37 -3.80 -11.67
C ILE A 17 -3.42 -4.81 -12.82
N ASP A 18 -4.18 -4.51 -13.88
CA ASP A 18 -4.29 -5.39 -15.06
C ASP A 18 -2.92 -5.53 -15.76
N LEU A 19 -2.17 -4.43 -15.92
CA LEU A 19 -0.79 -4.46 -16.45
C LEU A 19 0.17 -5.26 -15.56
N PHE A 20 0.04 -5.14 -14.24
CA PHE A 20 0.85 -5.92 -13.31
C PHE A 20 0.56 -7.41 -13.38
N ASN A 21 -0.71 -7.80 -13.56
CA ASN A 21 -1.08 -9.20 -13.80
C ASN A 21 -0.46 -9.71 -15.10
N GLU A 22 -0.55 -8.94 -16.20
CA GLU A 22 0.07 -9.30 -17.48
C GLU A 22 1.58 -9.51 -17.34
N MET A 23 2.30 -8.64 -16.62
CA MET A 23 3.74 -8.83 -16.38
C MET A 23 4.04 -10.14 -15.63
N VAL A 24 3.21 -10.51 -14.64
CA VAL A 24 3.37 -11.77 -13.91
C VAL A 24 3.10 -12.96 -14.84
N GLU A 25 2.08 -12.91 -15.68
CA GLU A 25 1.77 -13.96 -16.67
C GLU A 25 2.88 -14.13 -17.71
N ILE A 26 3.43 -13.02 -18.21
CA ILE A 26 4.59 -13.03 -19.11
C ILE A 26 5.79 -13.69 -18.42
N ALA A 27 6.08 -13.31 -17.18
CA ALA A 27 7.19 -13.89 -16.43
C ALA A 27 6.99 -15.39 -16.18
N GLN A 28 5.78 -15.82 -15.82
CA GLN A 28 5.44 -17.23 -15.62
C GLN A 28 5.62 -18.07 -16.89
N SER A 29 5.38 -17.49 -18.06
CA SER A 29 5.45 -18.21 -19.34
C SER A 29 6.83 -18.18 -20.00
N ARG A 30 7.68 -17.19 -19.68
CA ARG A 30 8.94 -16.93 -20.41
C ARG A 30 10.20 -16.94 -19.58
N CYS A 31 10.09 -16.82 -18.25
CA CYS A 31 11.24 -16.70 -17.38
C CYS A 31 11.50 -17.98 -16.57
N ASP A 32 12.70 -18.09 -16.03
CA ASP A 32 12.97 -19.13 -15.04
C ASP A 32 12.32 -18.82 -13.68
N LYS A 33 12.37 -19.79 -12.75
CA LYS A 33 11.72 -19.65 -11.43
C LYS A 33 12.33 -18.54 -10.56
N GLY A 34 13.60 -18.21 -10.75
CA GLY A 34 14.27 -17.12 -10.03
C GLY A 34 13.80 -15.77 -10.53
N GLU A 35 13.78 -15.58 -11.84
CA GLU A 35 13.29 -14.39 -12.51
C GLU A 35 11.79 -14.15 -12.26
N GLU A 36 10.96 -15.19 -12.37
CA GLU A 36 9.53 -15.13 -12.03
C GLU A 36 9.32 -14.61 -10.61
N ARG A 37 10.12 -15.12 -9.66
CA ARG A 37 10.04 -14.70 -8.25
C ARG A 37 10.39 -13.22 -8.07
N VAL A 38 11.40 -12.73 -8.79
CA VAL A 38 11.78 -11.30 -8.75
C VAL A 38 10.65 -10.42 -9.27
N VAL A 39 10.06 -10.78 -10.42
CA VAL A 39 8.92 -10.03 -11.00
C VAL A 39 7.74 -10.01 -10.05
N ARG A 40 7.37 -11.17 -9.48
CA ARG A 40 6.26 -11.24 -8.51
C ARG A 40 6.49 -10.38 -7.27
N HIS A 41 7.71 -10.35 -6.73
CA HIS A 41 8.03 -9.47 -5.61
C HIS A 41 7.95 -7.99 -5.97
N ALA A 42 8.49 -7.60 -7.13
CA ALA A 42 8.43 -6.21 -7.59
C ALA A 42 6.99 -5.74 -7.82
N VAL A 43 6.16 -6.59 -8.44
CA VAL A 43 4.73 -6.35 -8.62
C VAL A 43 4.01 -6.24 -7.27
N GLY A 44 4.30 -7.15 -6.33
CA GLY A 44 3.73 -7.10 -4.98
C GLY A 44 4.03 -5.77 -4.28
N TYR A 45 5.28 -5.30 -4.34
CA TYR A 45 5.67 -4.01 -3.78
C TYR A 45 4.90 -2.84 -4.43
N ALA A 46 4.82 -2.82 -5.76
CA ALA A 46 4.11 -1.77 -6.48
C ALA A 46 2.60 -1.77 -6.17
N LEU A 47 1.98 -2.94 -6.01
CA LEU A 47 0.59 -3.08 -5.60
C LEU A 47 0.36 -2.56 -4.18
N SER A 48 1.26 -2.86 -3.23
CA SER A 48 1.19 -2.31 -1.87
C SER A 48 1.27 -0.79 -1.87
N GLU A 49 2.20 -0.20 -2.62
CA GLU A 49 2.35 1.25 -2.72
C GLU A 49 1.11 1.91 -3.38
N LEU A 50 0.55 1.29 -4.42
CA LEU A 50 -0.68 1.75 -5.06
C LEU A 50 -1.87 1.71 -4.09
N LEU A 51 -2.00 0.63 -3.32
CA LEU A 51 -3.05 0.48 -2.32
C LEU A 51 -2.93 1.56 -1.24
N ASP A 52 -1.78 1.64 -0.58
CA ASP A 52 -1.59 2.49 0.60
C ASP A 52 -1.61 3.98 0.27
N ARG A 53 -1.04 4.39 -0.88
CA ARG A 53 -0.90 5.81 -1.23
C ARG A 53 -2.04 6.37 -2.06
N LEU A 54 -2.82 5.52 -2.72
CA LEU A 54 -3.86 5.98 -3.65
C LEU A 54 -5.23 5.43 -3.27
N VAL A 55 -5.39 4.11 -3.26
CA VAL A 55 -6.71 3.48 -3.09
C VAL A 55 -7.26 3.70 -1.68
N VAL A 56 -6.43 3.52 -0.65
CA VAL A 56 -6.83 3.70 0.76
C VAL A 56 -7.29 5.14 1.04
N PRO A 57 -6.55 6.20 0.64
CA PRO A 57 -7.04 7.58 0.75
C PRO A 57 -8.35 7.83 -0.01
N ILE A 58 -8.48 7.31 -1.23
CA ILE A 58 -9.70 7.51 -2.02
C ILE A 58 -10.92 6.92 -1.31
N PHE A 59 -10.83 5.68 -0.80
CA PHE A 59 -11.92 5.04 -0.07
C PHE A 59 -12.21 5.68 1.28
N SER A 60 -11.19 6.23 1.95
CA SER A 60 -11.38 6.96 3.21
C SER A 60 -12.15 8.26 3.00
N ASP A 61 -11.87 8.98 1.90
CA ASP A 61 -12.54 10.23 1.53
C ASP A 61 -13.91 9.99 0.87
N ASN A 62 -14.08 8.88 0.15
CA ASN A 62 -15.28 8.53 -0.62
C ASN A 62 -15.70 7.07 -0.36
N PRO A 63 -16.29 6.76 0.80
CA PRO A 63 -16.62 5.38 1.19
C PRO A 63 -17.63 4.69 0.25
N ASP A 64 -18.46 5.46 -0.45
CA ASP A 64 -19.42 4.98 -1.44
C ASP A 64 -18.78 4.43 -2.72
N LEU A 65 -17.47 4.68 -2.92
CA LEU A 65 -16.69 4.11 -4.03
C LEU A 65 -16.06 2.75 -3.71
N ILE A 66 -16.21 2.24 -2.48
CA ILE A 66 -15.73 0.89 -2.11
C ILE A 66 -16.59 -0.14 -2.89
N PRO A 67 -15.97 -1.06 -3.65
CA PRO A 67 -16.72 -2.06 -4.41
C PRO A 67 -17.57 -2.97 -3.50
N GLU A 68 -18.79 -3.28 -3.93
CA GLU A 68 -19.65 -4.24 -3.23
C GLU A 68 -18.94 -5.62 -3.12
N GLY A 69 -18.96 -6.20 -1.92
CA GLY A 69 -18.32 -7.49 -1.63
C GLY A 69 -16.83 -7.39 -1.31
N LEU A 70 -16.22 -6.20 -1.35
CA LEU A 70 -14.90 -5.97 -0.78
C LEU A 70 -15.05 -5.74 0.73
N ASP A 71 -14.58 -6.68 1.56
CA ASP A 71 -14.50 -6.48 3.01
C ASP A 71 -13.30 -5.58 3.33
N TYR A 72 -13.43 -4.31 2.94
CA TYR A 72 -12.43 -3.27 3.18
C TYR A 72 -12.90 -2.42 4.35
N GLY A 73 -12.23 -2.59 5.49
CA GLY A 73 -12.24 -1.65 6.60
C GLY A 73 -10.82 -1.12 6.83
N PRO A 74 -10.64 0.13 7.30
CA PRO A 74 -9.33 0.56 7.78
C PRO A 74 -8.84 -0.45 8.82
N LEU A 75 -7.59 -0.91 8.69
CA LEU A 75 -7.00 -1.86 9.63
C LEU A 75 -7.14 -1.30 11.06
N ASP A 76 -7.66 -2.10 11.98
CA ASP A 76 -7.69 -1.77 13.40
C ASP A 76 -6.25 -1.50 13.87
N GLY A 77 -5.95 -0.24 14.16
CA GLY A 77 -4.60 0.19 14.48
C GLY A 77 -4.55 1.65 14.90
N PRO A 78 -3.52 2.03 15.68
CA PRO A 78 -3.39 3.40 16.14
C PRO A 78 -3.23 4.34 14.95
N LYS A 79 -4.01 5.41 14.92
CA LYS A 79 -3.87 6.44 13.87
C LYS A 79 -2.45 7.01 13.90
N PHE A 80 -1.96 7.51 12.76
CA PHE A 80 -0.63 8.13 12.68
C PHE A 80 -0.45 9.27 13.70
N SER A 81 -1.53 10.00 14.01
CA SER A 81 -1.59 11.01 15.08
C SER A 81 -1.34 10.44 16.48
N GLU A 82 -1.80 9.21 16.74
CA GLU A 82 -1.62 8.52 18.02
C GLU A 82 -0.21 7.94 18.15
N LEU A 83 0.39 7.50 17.04
CA LEU A 83 1.79 7.07 16.98
C LEU A 83 2.75 8.24 17.20
N ALA A 84 2.50 9.40 16.58
CA ALA A 84 3.31 10.61 16.79
C ALA A 84 3.29 11.07 18.26
N THR A 85 2.16 10.91 18.94
CA THR A 85 2.02 11.25 20.37
C THR A 85 2.85 10.31 21.24
N LYS A 86 2.92 9.01 20.92
CA LYS A 86 3.76 8.04 21.63
C LYS A 86 5.25 8.29 21.45
N MET A 87 5.68 8.72 20.26
CA MET A 87 7.10 9.04 20.00
C MET A 87 7.58 10.26 20.81
N ASN A 88 6.72 11.25 21.05
CA ASN A 88 7.04 12.41 21.90
C ASN A 88 7.00 12.12 23.41
N GLN A 89 6.49 10.95 23.82
CA GLN A 89 6.42 10.51 25.22
C GLN A 89 7.50 9.49 25.57
N GLN A 90 8.30 9.05 24.60
CA GLN A 90 9.40 8.12 24.85
C GLN A 90 10.59 8.91 25.43
N PRO A 91 11.02 8.64 26.67
CA PRO A 91 12.21 9.28 27.21
C PRO A 91 13.41 8.92 26.32
N PRO A 92 14.36 9.85 26.12
CA PRO A 92 15.52 9.59 25.28
C PRO A 92 16.25 8.34 25.78
N PRO A 93 16.79 7.50 24.86
CA PRO A 93 17.52 6.31 25.26
C PRO A 93 18.67 6.73 26.17
N SER A 94 18.72 6.14 27.36
CA SER A 94 19.76 6.43 28.35
C SER A 94 21.13 6.16 27.74
N GLU A 95 21.92 7.21 27.53
CA GLU A 95 23.34 7.11 27.14
C GLU A 95 24.10 6.34 28.22
N THR A 96 24.24 5.03 28.09
CA THR A 96 25.32 4.32 28.78
C THR A 96 26.63 4.65 28.05
N ARG A 97 27.21 5.82 28.36
CA ARG A 97 28.62 6.08 28.10
C ARG A 97 29.45 5.06 28.89
N LYS A 98 29.94 4.02 28.21
CA LYS A 98 31.15 3.33 28.65
C LYS A 98 32.29 4.33 28.55
N LYS A 99 32.77 4.85 29.69
CA LYS A 99 34.08 5.49 29.76
C LYS A 99 35.17 4.39 29.75
N PRO A 100 36.33 4.67 29.13
CA PRO A 100 37.43 3.74 29.00
C PRO A 100 38.09 3.40 30.34
#